data_AF-A0A3L7XDW1-F1
#
_entry.id   AF-A0A3L7XDW1-F1
#
_cell.length_a   1.000
_cell.length_b   1.000
_cell.length_c   1.000
_cell.angle_alpha   90.00
_cell.angle_beta   90.00
_cell.angle_gamma   90.00
#
_symmetry.space_group_name_H-M   'P 1'
#
loop_
_entity.id
_entity.type
_entity.pdbx_description
1 polymer ?
#
loop_
_entity_poly.entity_id
_entity_poly.type
_entity_poly.pdbx_seq_one_letter_code
_entity_poly.pdbx_strand_id
1 'polypeptide(L)'
;MSLFGGSQPRESRPDGRPRLPPGQRLTDGWPVLHYGGIPKIELPSWELRIFGLVENEITLSWEQFNTLPQKDSRSDIHCVTTWSKYDNDWVGVPFADLQALVHIKPEAQHVIFHSYGGYTTNVPLSELQGAENMLVHTHAGQPLTPDHGGPLRGLVPALYFWKSAKWVRGIEFVASDRPGFWEMYGYHMHGDPWTEERYG
;
A
#
# COMPACT_ATOMS: atom_id res chain seq x y z
N MET A 1 9.09 -6.63 -43.55
CA MET A 1 7.90 -6.96 -42.72
C MET A 1 8.25 -6.55 -41.28
N SER A 2 7.88 -5.33 -40.88
CA SER A 2 8.14 -4.84 -39.52
C SER A 2 7.00 -5.29 -38.62
N LEU A 3 7.30 -6.14 -37.64
CA LEU A 3 6.35 -6.68 -36.66
C LEU A 3 6.51 -5.99 -35.30
N PHE A 4 6.58 -4.67 -35.25
CA PHE A 4 6.48 -3.92 -34.00
C PHE A 4 5.81 -2.57 -34.27
N GLY A 5 4.64 -2.33 -33.69
CA GLY A 5 3.99 -1.02 -33.78
C GLY A 5 2.47 -1.02 -33.64
N GLY A 6 1.90 -1.84 -32.76
CA GLY A 6 0.54 -1.58 -32.27
C GLY A 6 0.65 -0.78 -30.98
N SER A 7 0.53 0.55 -31.04
CA SER A 7 0.35 1.35 -29.82
C SER A 7 -0.97 0.92 -29.19
N GLN A 8 -0.92 0.25 -28.04
CA GLN A 8 -2.14 0.05 -27.27
C GLN A 8 -2.79 1.42 -27.03
N PRO A 9 -4.12 1.55 -27.18
CA PRO A 9 -4.80 2.80 -26.92
C PRO A 9 -4.40 3.30 -25.54
N ARG A 10 -3.96 4.56 -25.45
CA ARG A 10 -3.60 5.18 -24.17
C ARG A 10 -4.87 5.36 -23.37
N GLU A 11 -5.20 4.38 -22.55
CA GLU A 11 -6.23 4.52 -21.53
C GLU A 11 -5.85 5.69 -20.61
N SER A 12 -6.84 6.48 -20.24
CA SER A 12 -6.67 7.65 -19.36
C SER A 12 -7.44 7.43 -18.08
N ARG A 13 -6.89 7.91 -16.98
CA ARG A 13 -7.56 7.95 -15.68
C ARG A 13 -8.69 8.98 -15.69
N PRO A 14 -9.64 8.89 -14.72
CA PRO A 14 -10.65 9.94 -14.54
C PRO A 14 -10.07 11.34 -14.33
N ASP A 15 -8.84 11.44 -13.81
CA ASP A 15 -8.11 12.70 -13.59
C ASP A 15 -7.40 13.23 -14.87
N GLY A 16 -7.54 12.55 -16.01
CA GLY A 16 -6.96 12.95 -17.30
C GLY A 16 -5.50 12.52 -17.51
N ARG A 17 -4.83 11.94 -16.51
CA ARG A 17 -3.48 11.37 -16.68
C ARG A 17 -3.52 10.07 -17.49
N PRO A 18 -2.42 9.68 -18.18
CA PRO A 18 -2.30 8.35 -18.74
C PRO A 18 -2.49 7.28 -17.66
N ARG A 19 -3.26 6.23 -17.94
CA ARG A 19 -3.45 5.10 -17.01
C ARG A 19 -2.14 4.39 -16.71
N LEU A 20 -1.28 4.22 -17.72
CA LEU A 20 0.07 3.70 -17.56
C LEU A 20 1.02 4.87 -17.25
N PRO A 21 1.67 4.90 -16.07
CA PRO A 21 2.68 5.91 -15.79
C PRO A 21 3.89 5.81 -16.73
N PRO A 22 4.64 6.91 -16.95
CA PRO A 22 5.87 6.88 -17.73
C PRO A 22 6.88 5.86 -17.19
N GLY A 23 7.62 5.24 -18.11
CA GLY A 23 8.62 4.22 -17.78
C GLY A 23 8.07 2.90 -17.23
N GLN A 24 6.75 2.67 -17.30
CA GLN A 24 6.11 1.42 -16.87
C GLN A 24 5.80 0.48 -18.04
N ARG A 25 5.79 -0.82 -17.74
CA ARG A 25 5.34 -1.90 -18.63
C ARG A 25 4.17 -2.65 -17.99
N LEU A 26 3.08 -2.84 -18.73
CA LEU A 26 1.95 -3.63 -18.27
C LEU A 26 2.34 -5.11 -18.17
N THR A 27 1.89 -5.79 -17.11
CA THR A 27 2.03 -7.23 -16.94
C THR A 27 0.70 -7.86 -16.50
N ASP A 28 0.45 -9.07 -16.99
CA ASP A 28 -0.68 -9.89 -16.54
C ASP A 28 -0.34 -10.66 -15.25
N GLY A 29 0.96 -10.91 -15.02
CA GLY A 29 1.46 -11.63 -13.85
C GLY A 29 1.38 -10.82 -12.56
N TRP A 30 1.62 -11.47 -11.42
CA TRP A 30 1.77 -10.81 -10.12
C TRP A 30 3.19 -11.05 -9.59
N PRO A 31 4.17 -10.21 -9.97
CA PRO A 31 5.56 -10.42 -9.55
C PRO A 31 5.73 -10.36 -8.03
N VAL A 32 6.48 -11.32 -7.48
CA VAL A 32 6.87 -11.35 -6.08
C VAL A 32 8.15 -10.56 -5.90
N LEU A 33 8.07 -9.46 -5.16
CA LEU A 33 9.21 -8.66 -4.72
C LEU A 33 9.06 -8.40 -3.23
N HIS A 34 10.06 -8.74 -2.43
CA HIS A 34 10.11 -8.42 -1.01
C HIS A 34 11.55 -8.17 -0.57
N TYR A 35 11.68 -7.31 0.44
CA TYR A 35 12.92 -7.17 1.19
C TYR A 35 12.96 -8.24 2.28
N GLY A 36 14.12 -8.89 2.43
CA GLY A 36 14.32 -9.92 3.46
C GLY A 36 13.53 -11.21 3.23
N GLY A 37 13.48 -12.06 4.26
CA GLY A 37 12.70 -13.29 4.23
C GLY A 37 11.21 -13.04 4.47
N ILE A 38 10.38 -13.97 4.04
CA ILE A 38 8.93 -13.95 4.30
C ILE A 38 8.71 -14.26 5.78
N PRO A 39 8.11 -13.36 6.57
CA PRO A 39 7.86 -13.61 7.98
C PRO A 39 6.85 -14.75 8.14
N LYS A 40 7.12 -15.64 9.10
CA LYS A 40 6.15 -16.63 9.54
C LYS A 40 5.18 -15.95 10.52
N ILE A 41 3.96 -15.71 10.08
CA ILE A 41 2.93 -15.02 10.86
C ILE A 41 1.84 -16.03 11.21
N GLU A 42 1.67 -16.28 12.50
CA GLU A 42 0.60 -17.12 13.03
C GLU A 42 -0.56 -16.21 13.47
N LEU A 43 -1.76 -16.43 12.93
CA LEU A 43 -2.93 -15.58 13.20
C LEU A 43 -3.28 -15.41 14.69
N PRO A 44 -3.13 -16.43 15.57
CA PRO A 44 -3.41 -16.26 17.00
C PRO A 44 -2.50 -15.27 17.73
N SER A 45 -1.30 -15.00 17.21
CA SER A 45 -0.35 -14.02 17.76
C SER A 45 -0.22 -12.78 16.87
N TRP A 46 -1.06 -12.67 15.84
CA TRP A 46 -1.08 -11.51 14.97
C TRP A 46 -1.71 -10.31 15.69
N GLU A 47 -1.08 -9.15 15.53
CA GLU A 47 -1.52 -7.89 16.09
C GLU A 47 -1.29 -6.76 15.08
N LEU A 48 -2.27 -5.86 14.99
CA LEU A 48 -2.13 -4.56 14.34
C LEU A 48 -2.26 -3.47 15.38
N ARG A 49 -1.19 -2.69 15.59
CA ARG A 49 -1.21 -1.52 16.46
C ARG A 49 -1.44 -0.24 15.65
N ILE A 50 -2.34 0.62 16.10
CA ILE A 50 -2.58 1.95 15.51
C ILE A 50 -2.32 2.98 16.62
N PHE A 51 -1.33 3.84 16.42
CA PHE A 51 -0.72 4.61 17.52
C PHE A 51 -0.06 5.92 17.08
N GLY A 52 0.50 6.67 18.03
CA GLY A 52 1.19 7.94 17.78
C GLY A 52 0.25 9.13 17.98
N LEU A 53 0.12 9.98 16.96
CA LEU A 53 -0.73 11.17 17.00
C LEU A 53 -2.22 10.85 16.78
N VAL A 54 -2.79 10.10 17.72
CA VAL A 54 -4.20 9.72 17.78
C VAL A 54 -4.75 9.91 19.18
N GLU A 55 -6.06 10.11 19.34
CA GLU A 55 -6.68 10.21 20.66
C GLU A 55 -6.77 8.84 21.37
N ASN A 56 -7.00 7.77 20.61
CA ASN A 56 -7.09 6.42 21.15
C ASN A 56 -6.12 5.49 20.42
N GLU A 57 -5.02 5.12 21.07
CA GLU A 57 -4.19 4.02 20.57
C GLU A 57 -4.92 2.69 20.75
N ILE A 58 -4.89 1.85 19.71
CA ILE A 58 -5.52 0.53 19.75
C ILE A 58 -4.57 -0.55 19.23
N THR A 59 -4.77 -1.77 19.72
CA THR A 59 -4.19 -2.98 19.15
C THR A 59 -5.32 -3.94 18.83
N LEU A 60 -5.36 -4.42 17.59
CA LEU A 60 -6.37 -5.35 17.10
C LEU A 60 -5.76 -6.74 16.93
N SER A 61 -6.47 -7.76 17.42
CA SER A 61 -6.24 -9.14 17.02
C SER A 61 -6.76 -9.41 15.62
N TRP A 62 -6.39 -10.54 15.02
CA TRP A 62 -6.86 -10.90 13.69
C TRP A 62 -8.39 -11.02 13.63
N GLU A 63 -8.99 -11.58 14.66
CA GLU A 63 -10.45 -11.68 14.78
C GLU A 63 -11.11 -10.30 14.83
N GLN A 64 -10.59 -9.40 15.68
CA GLN A 64 -11.11 -8.02 15.80
C GLN A 64 -10.95 -7.22 14.51
N PHE A 65 -9.83 -7.39 13.78
CA PHE A 65 -9.65 -6.74 12.49
C PHE A 65 -10.72 -7.18 11.47
N ASN A 66 -11.07 -8.47 11.46
CA ASN A 66 -12.07 -9.01 10.53
C ASN A 66 -13.52 -8.64 10.88
N THR A 67 -13.79 -8.13 12.08
CA THR A 67 -15.13 -7.60 12.42
C THR A 67 -15.33 -6.15 12.01
N LEU A 68 -14.26 -5.44 11.61
CA LEU A 68 -14.36 -4.09 11.07
C LEU A 68 -15.07 -4.08 9.71
N PRO A 69 -15.67 -2.94 9.29
CA PRO A 69 -16.29 -2.81 7.98
C PRO A 69 -15.35 -3.20 6.84
N GLN A 70 -15.70 -4.28 6.13
CA GLN A 70 -14.97 -4.75 4.97
C GLN A 70 -15.53 -4.10 3.69
N LYS A 71 -14.66 -3.71 2.76
CA LYS A 71 -15.04 -3.17 1.46
C LYS A 71 -14.26 -3.85 0.34
N ASP A 72 -14.88 -3.92 -0.83
CA ASP A 72 -14.20 -4.22 -2.07
C ASP A 72 -13.57 -2.95 -2.64
N SER A 73 -12.40 -3.09 -3.27
CA SER A 73 -11.78 -2.04 -4.05
C SER A 73 -11.12 -2.63 -5.28
N ARG A 74 -11.15 -1.88 -6.38
CA ARG A 74 -10.45 -2.24 -7.62
C ARG A 74 -9.50 -1.13 -7.99
N SER A 75 -8.22 -1.44 -8.08
CA SER A 75 -7.18 -0.45 -8.35
C SER A 75 -6.01 -1.01 -9.16
N ASP A 76 -5.30 -0.11 -9.84
CA ASP A 76 -4.05 -0.43 -10.52
C ASP A 76 -2.89 -0.35 -9.53
N ILE A 77 -1.84 -1.14 -9.75
CA ILE A 77 -0.62 -1.08 -8.95
C ILE A 77 0.58 -0.82 -9.86
N HIS A 78 1.50 0.01 -9.38
CA HIS A 78 2.66 0.47 -10.13
C HIS A 78 3.93 0.18 -9.34
N CYS A 79 4.80 -0.69 -9.84
CA CYS A 79 6.04 -1.02 -9.17
C CYS A 79 7.18 -0.12 -9.63
N VAL A 80 8.03 0.25 -8.67
CA VAL A 80 9.28 0.98 -8.93
C VAL A 80 10.25 0.22 -9.83
N THR A 81 10.13 -1.10 -9.95
CA THR A 81 10.93 -1.91 -10.87
C THR A 81 10.30 -1.99 -12.27
N THR A 82 9.58 -0.96 -12.70
CA THR A 82 9.11 -0.72 -14.08
C THR A 82 7.98 -1.61 -14.60
N TRP A 83 7.24 -2.31 -13.72
CA TRP A 83 6.01 -3.01 -14.11
C TRP A 83 4.76 -2.40 -13.47
N SER A 84 3.62 -2.52 -14.15
CA SER A 84 2.30 -2.17 -13.65
C SER A 84 1.32 -3.31 -13.87
N LYS A 85 0.36 -3.49 -12.97
CA LYS A 85 -0.72 -4.45 -13.11
C LYS A 85 -2.03 -3.72 -12.91
N TYR A 86 -2.93 -3.87 -13.87
CA TYR A 86 -4.24 -3.24 -13.84
C TYR A 86 -5.27 -4.09 -13.10
N ASP A 87 -6.34 -3.41 -12.68
CA ASP A 87 -7.61 -4.05 -12.36
C ASP A 87 -7.48 -5.12 -11.27
N ASN A 88 -6.78 -4.79 -10.18
CA ASN A 88 -6.62 -5.69 -9.04
C ASN A 88 -7.82 -5.54 -8.13
N ASP A 89 -8.57 -6.62 -7.95
CA ASP A 89 -9.68 -6.66 -7.00
C ASP A 89 -9.15 -7.02 -5.61
N TRP A 90 -9.48 -6.21 -4.61
CA TRP A 90 -9.04 -6.30 -3.23
C TRP A 90 -10.22 -6.35 -2.27
N VAL A 91 -10.04 -7.02 -1.12
CA VAL A 91 -10.96 -6.90 0.02
C VAL A 91 -10.17 -6.59 1.29
N GLY A 92 -10.70 -5.66 2.09
CA GLY A 92 -10.11 -5.29 3.36
C GLY A 92 -10.84 -4.16 4.08
N VAL A 93 -10.13 -3.50 4.98
CA VAL A 93 -10.63 -2.36 5.77
C VAL A 93 -10.10 -1.05 5.18
N PRO A 94 -10.98 -0.12 4.77
CA PRO A 94 -10.57 1.20 4.32
C PRO A 94 -9.80 1.96 5.38
N PHE A 95 -8.80 2.72 4.96
CA PHE A 95 -8.00 3.49 5.89
C PHE A 95 -8.87 4.51 6.65
N ALA A 96 -9.83 5.15 5.98
CA ALA A 96 -10.80 6.07 6.59
C ALA A 96 -11.58 5.45 7.77
N ASP A 97 -11.95 4.16 7.67
CA ASP A 97 -12.68 3.47 8.73
C ASP A 97 -11.75 3.23 9.94
N LEU A 98 -10.46 2.97 9.72
CA LEU A 98 -9.46 2.90 10.80
C LEU A 98 -9.22 4.26 11.47
N GLN A 99 -9.15 5.35 10.69
CA GLN A 99 -9.00 6.70 11.24
C GLN A 99 -10.16 7.08 12.16
N ALA A 100 -11.38 6.68 11.80
CA ALA A 100 -12.58 6.95 12.57
C ALA A 100 -12.57 6.26 13.95
N LEU A 101 -11.88 5.13 14.09
CA LEU A 101 -11.75 4.41 15.38
C LEU A 101 -10.80 5.12 16.35
N VAL A 102 -9.71 5.69 15.85
CA VAL A 102 -8.61 6.20 16.68
C VAL A 102 -8.66 7.71 16.90
N HIS A 103 -9.37 8.43 16.02
CA HIS A 103 -9.42 9.90 15.94
C HIS A 103 -8.03 10.53 15.85
N ILE A 104 -7.61 10.83 14.62
CA ILE A 104 -6.28 11.42 14.34
C ILE A 104 -6.18 12.83 14.93
N LYS A 105 -5.07 13.14 15.59
CA LYS A 105 -4.75 14.48 16.10
C LYS A 105 -4.39 15.44 14.96
N PRO A 106 -4.75 16.72 15.03
CA PRO A 106 -4.54 17.69 13.95
C PRO A 106 -3.06 17.90 13.55
N GLU A 107 -2.13 17.57 14.44
CA GLU A 107 -0.69 17.65 14.19
C GLU A 107 -0.19 16.54 13.25
N ALA A 108 -0.93 15.45 13.07
CA ALA A 108 -0.50 14.34 12.22
C ALA A 108 -0.46 14.75 10.74
N GLN A 109 0.68 14.53 10.09
CA GLN A 109 0.89 14.84 8.67
C GLN A 109 1.29 13.60 7.87
N HIS A 110 1.85 12.58 8.52
CA HIS A 110 2.35 11.36 7.86
C HIS A 110 1.96 10.13 8.66
N VAL A 111 1.99 8.99 7.97
CA VAL A 111 1.85 7.65 8.54
C VAL A 111 3.13 6.89 8.26
N ILE A 112 3.65 6.20 9.29
CA ILE A 112 4.67 5.17 9.11
C ILE A 112 3.98 3.81 9.22
N PHE A 113 3.99 3.06 8.13
CA PHE A 113 3.62 1.65 8.17
C PHE A 113 4.79 0.84 8.72
N HIS A 114 4.48 -0.06 9.65
CA HIS A 114 5.43 -1.00 10.26
C HIS A 114 5.04 -2.41 9.88
N SER A 115 6.00 -3.20 9.42
CA SER A 115 5.79 -4.60 9.00
C SER A 115 6.40 -5.61 9.97
N TYR A 116 5.83 -6.81 10.02
CA TYR A 116 6.59 -7.98 10.46
C TYR A 116 7.84 -8.13 9.57
N GLY A 117 8.99 -8.42 10.17
CA GLY A 117 10.28 -8.42 9.48
C GLY A 117 10.98 -7.06 9.43
N GLY A 118 10.42 -6.01 10.06
CA GLY A 118 11.11 -4.75 10.31
C GLY A 118 11.12 -3.76 9.14
N TYR A 119 10.45 -4.07 8.03
CA TYR A 119 10.24 -3.11 6.96
C TYR A 119 9.35 -1.96 7.44
N THR A 120 9.70 -0.74 7.03
CA THR A 120 8.90 0.46 7.26
C THR A 120 8.78 1.26 5.96
N THR A 121 7.72 2.04 5.82
CA THR A 121 7.60 3.03 4.75
C THR A 121 6.70 4.17 5.21
N ASN A 122 7.05 5.38 4.80
CA ASN A 122 6.34 6.60 5.10
C ASN A 122 5.37 6.97 3.99
N VAL A 123 4.18 7.44 4.37
CA VAL A 123 3.15 7.91 3.44
C VAL A 123 2.56 9.21 3.98
N PRO A 124 2.46 10.28 3.18
CA PRO A 124 1.73 11.48 3.58
C PRO A 124 0.27 11.16 3.89
N LEU A 125 -0.25 11.71 4.98
CA LEU A 125 -1.64 11.44 5.40
C LEU A 125 -2.65 11.87 4.33
N SER A 126 -2.33 12.90 3.54
CA SER A 126 -3.14 13.36 2.40
C SER A 126 -3.34 12.28 1.33
N GLU A 127 -2.37 11.38 1.13
CA GLU A 127 -2.47 10.29 0.13
C GLU A 127 -3.43 9.19 0.58
N LEU A 128 -3.74 9.12 1.87
CA LEU A 128 -4.58 8.06 2.45
C LEU A 128 -6.07 8.45 2.53
N GLN A 129 -6.45 9.61 1.98
CA GLN A 129 -7.85 10.09 1.97
C GLN A 129 -8.69 9.44 0.85
N GLY A 130 -8.06 8.88 -0.18
CA GLY A 130 -8.74 8.22 -1.29
C GLY A 130 -9.47 6.94 -0.88
N ALA A 131 -10.62 6.67 -1.50
CA ALA A 131 -11.46 5.51 -1.21
C ALA A 131 -10.81 4.14 -1.52
N GLU A 132 -9.75 4.13 -2.34
CA GLU A 132 -9.00 2.92 -2.70
C GLU A 132 -7.89 2.57 -1.68
N ASN A 133 -7.63 3.44 -0.70
CA ASN A 133 -6.58 3.22 0.30
C ASN A 133 -7.08 2.33 1.44
N MET A 134 -6.42 1.19 1.66
CA MET A 134 -6.93 0.13 2.52
C MET A 134 -5.82 -0.67 3.20
N LEU A 135 -6.16 -1.37 4.28
CA LEU A 135 -5.46 -2.58 4.69
C LEU A 135 -6.20 -3.79 4.11
N VAL A 136 -5.54 -4.56 3.25
CA VAL A 136 -6.17 -5.64 2.47
C VAL A 136 -5.64 -7.01 2.86
N HIS A 137 -6.55 -7.98 2.91
CA HIS A 137 -6.26 -9.38 3.27
C HIS A 137 -6.61 -10.37 2.15
N THR A 138 -7.35 -9.92 1.14
CA THR A 138 -7.78 -10.72 -0.02
C THR A 138 -7.43 -10.01 -1.31
N HIS A 139 -7.01 -10.79 -2.31
CA HIS A 139 -6.81 -10.34 -3.69
C HIS A 139 -7.42 -11.36 -4.65
N ALA A 140 -8.15 -10.89 -5.66
CA ALA A 140 -8.80 -11.74 -6.67
C ALA A 140 -9.64 -12.89 -6.07
N GLY A 141 -10.36 -12.59 -4.99
CA GLY A 141 -11.24 -13.54 -4.30
C GLY A 141 -10.53 -14.62 -3.48
N GLN A 142 -9.21 -14.53 -3.30
CA GLN A 142 -8.42 -15.45 -2.48
C GLN A 142 -7.67 -14.71 -1.37
N PRO A 143 -7.47 -15.31 -0.19
CA PRO A 143 -6.59 -14.75 0.83
C PRO A 143 -5.20 -14.48 0.25
N LEU A 144 -4.57 -13.37 0.68
CA LEU A 144 -3.21 -13.05 0.29
C LEU A 144 -2.27 -14.19 0.68
N THR A 145 -1.46 -14.65 -0.27
CA THR A 145 -0.37 -15.56 0.04
C THR A 145 0.71 -14.84 0.86
N PRO A 146 1.52 -15.56 1.64
CA PRO A 146 2.64 -14.96 2.37
C PRO A 146 3.57 -14.13 1.46
N ASP A 147 3.88 -14.63 0.25
CA ASP A 147 4.71 -13.92 -0.75
C ASP A 147 4.15 -12.55 -1.14
N HIS A 148 2.83 -12.40 -1.14
CA HIS A 148 2.12 -11.18 -1.53
C HIS A 148 1.76 -10.27 -0.36
N GLY A 149 2.23 -10.59 0.85
CA GLY A 149 2.03 -9.80 2.06
C GLY A 149 0.97 -10.35 3.00
N GLY A 150 0.51 -11.59 2.80
CA GLY A 150 -0.43 -12.24 3.70
C GLY A 150 0.11 -12.37 5.13
N PRO A 151 -0.73 -12.18 6.16
CA PRO A 151 -2.20 -12.10 6.06
C PRO A 151 -2.73 -10.69 5.76
N LEU A 152 -1.91 -9.64 5.89
CA LEU A 152 -2.36 -8.26 5.73
C LEU A 152 -1.27 -7.37 5.12
N ARG A 153 -1.66 -6.55 4.14
CA ARG A 153 -0.80 -5.50 3.57
C ARG A 153 -1.52 -4.16 3.50
N GLY A 154 -0.75 -3.08 3.44
CA GLY A 154 -1.25 -1.78 2.99
C GLY A 154 -1.48 -1.77 1.48
N LEU A 155 -2.39 -0.91 1.06
CA LEU A 155 -2.71 -0.59 -0.33
C LEU A 155 -2.84 0.92 -0.46
N VAL A 156 -1.94 1.52 -1.25
CA VAL A 156 -1.90 2.97 -1.56
C VAL A 156 -1.67 3.13 -3.08
N PRO A 157 -2.72 3.01 -3.91
CA PRO A 157 -2.58 2.89 -5.37
C PRO A 157 -2.01 4.13 -6.07
N ALA A 158 -2.14 5.30 -5.44
CA ALA A 158 -1.63 6.56 -5.98
C ALA A 158 -0.10 6.62 -6.01
N LEU A 159 0.60 5.80 -5.20
CA LEU A 159 2.05 5.79 -5.07
C LEU A 159 2.65 4.48 -5.61
N TYR A 160 3.96 4.47 -5.83
CA TYR A 160 4.68 3.25 -6.14
C TYR A 160 4.50 2.19 -5.04
N PHE A 161 4.40 0.94 -5.46
CA PHE A 161 3.88 -0.16 -4.66
C PHE A 161 4.76 -0.56 -3.45
N TRP A 162 5.96 0.01 -3.29
CA TRP A 162 6.73 -0.18 -2.05
C TRP A 162 6.11 0.57 -0.86
N LYS A 163 5.35 1.64 -1.12
CA LYS A 163 4.55 2.37 -0.11
C LYS A 163 3.39 1.53 0.42
N SER A 164 2.92 0.56 -0.37
CA SER A 164 1.91 -0.43 0.01
C SER A 164 2.57 -1.57 0.80
N ALA A 165 3.00 -1.30 2.04
CA ALA A 165 3.79 -2.22 2.85
C ALA A 165 3.15 -3.62 2.99
N LYS A 166 3.96 -4.67 2.85
CA LYS A 166 3.55 -6.06 3.11
C LYS A 166 3.59 -6.35 4.60
N TRP A 167 2.80 -7.32 5.07
CA TRP A 167 2.86 -7.84 6.45
C TRP A 167 2.68 -6.76 7.52
N VAL A 168 1.73 -5.85 7.32
CA VAL A 168 1.54 -4.71 8.21
C VAL A 168 1.16 -5.19 9.62
N ARG A 169 1.85 -4.62 10.61
CA ARG A 169 1.63 -4.82 12.05
C ARG A 169 1.45 -3.52 12.82
N GLY A 170 1.72 -2.39 12.19
CA GLY A 170 1.62 -1.08 12.84
C GLY A 170 1.34 0.05 11.87
N ILE A 171 0.55 1.02 12.34
CA ILE A 171 0.28 2.30 11.71
C ILE A 171 0.59 3.37 12.75
N GLU A 172 1.65 4.14 12.53
CA GLU A 172 2.06 5.22 13.42
C GLU A 172 1.77 6.56 12.77
N PHE A 173 0.94 7.39 13.41
CA PHE A 173 0.67 8.76 12.97
C PHE A 173 1.72 9.72 13.54
N VAL A 174 2.34 10.53 12.68
CA VAL A 174 3.46 11.41 13.07
C VAL A 174 3.34 12.80 12.46
N ALA A 175 3.96 13.79 13.13
CA ALA A 175 3.85 15.20 12.74
C ALA A 175 4.76 15.57 11.57
N SER A 176 5.91 14.92 11.45
CA SER A 176 6.90 15.18 10.42
C SER A 176 7.25 13.89 9.69
N ASP A 177 7.55 14.01 8.40
CA ASP A 177 7.99 12.88 7.60
C ASP A 177 9.29 12.27 8.13
N ARG A 178 9.46 10.96 7.99
CA ARG A 178 10.66 10.21 8.39
C ARG A 178 10.90 9.11 7.37
N PRO A 179 12.15 8.89 6.91
CA PRO A 179 12.41 7.87 5.91
C PRO A 179 12.08 6.48 6.47
N GLY A 180 11.38 5.68 5.66
CA GLY A 180 11.25 4.25 5.89
C GLY A 180 12.47 3.48 5.37
N PHE A 181 12.30 2.19 5.16
CA PHE A 181 13.39 1.30 4.76
C PHE A 181 14.01 1.74 3.44
N TRP A 182 13.25 1.74 2.34
CA TRP A 182 13.82 2.05 1.02
C TRP A 182 14.24 3.51 0.89
N GLU A 183 13.56 4.41 1.58
CA GLU A 183 13.88 5.83 1.59
C GLU A 183 15.27 6.09 2.22
N MET A 184 15.65 5.31 3.26
CA MET A 184 17.03 5.33 3.78
C MET A 184 18.08 4.83 2.77
N TYR A 185 17.67 4.11 1.72
CA TYR A 185 18.54 3.61 0.66
C TYR A 185 18.40 4.39 -0.66
N GLY A 186 17.92 5.63 -0.59
CA GLY A 186 17.87 6.57 -1.72
C GLY A 186 16.63 6.45 -2.61
N TYR A 187 15.59 5.77 -2.13
CA TYR A 187 14.27 5.84 -2.78
C TYR A 187 13.58 7.15 -2.40
N HIS A 188 12.73 7.65 -3.29
CA HIS A 188 12.05 8.93 -3.07
C HIS A 188 11.13 8.90 -1.84
N MET A 189 11.05 10.02 -1.11
CA MET A 189 10.23 10.12 0.11
C MET A 189 8.73 10.01 -0.18
N HIS A 190 8.23 10.51 -1.31
CA HIS A 190 6.80 10.48 -1.68
C HIS A 190 6.46 9.30 -2.59
N GLY A 191 7.02 9.24 -3.80
CA GLY A 191 7.00 8.03 -4.62
C GLY A 191 5.86 8.01 -5.64
N ASP A 192 5.50 9.15 -6.22
CA ASP A 192 4.50 9.23 -7.28
C ASP A 192 5.01 8.61 -8.61
N PRO A 193 4.30 7.61 -9.18
CA PRO A 193 4.72 6.95 -10.40
C PRO A 193 4.54 7.80 -11.67
N TRP A 194 3.68 8.83 -11.67
CA TRP A 194 3.46 9.72 -12.81
C TRP A 194 4.55 10.79 -12.94
N THR A 195 5.16 11.20 -11.83
CA THR A 195 6.30 12.13 -11.81
C THR A 195 7.65 11.40 -11.79
N GLU A 196 7.64 10.06 -11.91
CA GLU A 196 8.82 9.19 -11.90
C GLU A 196 9.70 9.33 -10.65
N GLU A 197 9.07 9.57 -9.50
CA GLU A 197 9.74 9.68 -8.19
C GLU A 197 10.23 8.33 -7.68
N ARG A 198 11.24 7.76 -8.35
CA ARG A 198 11.82 6.46 -7.96
C ARG A 198 12.89 6.63 -6.88
N TYR A 199 13.69 7.69 -6.98
CA TYR A 199 14.89 7.93 -6.17
C TYR A 199 14.95 9.39 -5.72
N GLY A 200 15.62 9.67 -4.60
CA GLY A 200 15.75 11.01 -4.01
C GLY A 200 16.85 11.12 -2.95
#